data_AF-A0A7V3RR62-F1
#
_entry.id   AF-A0A7V3RR62-F1
#
_cell.length_a   1.000
_cell.length_b   1.000
_cell.length_c   1.000
_cell.angle_alpha   90.00
_cell.angle_beta   90.00
_cell.angle_gamma   90.00
#
_symmetry.space_group_name_H-M   'P 1'
#
loop_
_entity.id
_entity.type
_entity.pdbx_description
1 polymer ?
#
loop_
_entity_poly.entity_id
_entity_poly.type
_entity_poly.pdbx_seq_one_letter_code
_entity_poly.pdbx_strand_id
1 'polypeptide(L)'
;MTHRERHTPEQAPVREGAWTPSGNLSASAPSPGVTSQTPVADLDCPDARPADLWTDWYHRASPIQQQEALLRALHQGIVYAHQLADLPPSAAPRRSLLSSLLNGQVKELAPLYPPALEYHDGELDRTQREAVARAVATPDVCLIQGPPGTGKSRLLAEVILQAAQRGERILFLAPTTAALDSVLERLSQHPAVCPLRCLEAEENLANLPPAIARLTLPGRLRHYREITLPAAQAVRDAAFQALNARLREQASWPQLETLAGQYEQLAERLRNLRERQKSIVAEVERLGPNALFGERWQVRERARTEALECVDGQIAGLQAELETIAAKQARLDHEWQTIRPLAEARQGWRLWTGAWWRAFLRSGLKEQMHDLEIRGAELRSARQRLEEELAAQQSKRTEIEDRYAAERQRLLDEETVRRRSELEKELAAAMREQDRVREQWRSSCAALPDEMIPAEMSRQAVAAGRAAWERLREQEAQRAAAA
;
A
#
# COMPACT_ATOMS: atom_id res chain seq x y z
N MET A 1 25.24 -24.38 36.13
CA MET A 1 25.95 -24.30 37.43
C MET A 1 27.22 -23.48 37.17
N THR A 2 27.29 -22.16 37.46
CA THR A 2 27.57 -21.50 38.78
C THR A 2 29.02 -21.71 39.25
N HIS A 3 29.88 -20.76 39.69
CA HIS A 3 29.92 -19.27 39.85
C HIS A 3 30.79 -18.60 38.75
N ARG A 4 30.99 -17.26 38.60
CA ARG A 4 30.48 -16.00 39.21
C ARG A 4 31.20 -15.30 40.41
N GLU A 5 32.50 -15.00 40.30
CA GLU A 5 33.24 -13.95 41.08
C GLU A 5 34.08 -13.13 40.07
N ARG A 6 34.04 -11.80 39.91
CA ARG A 6 34.07 -10.62 40.81
C ARG A 6 35.38 -10.40 41.59
N HIS A 7 36.33 -9.69 40.96
CA HIS A 7 37.30 -8.83 41.66
C HIS A 7 37.66 -7.56 40.88
N THR A 8 37.47 -6.43 41.54
CA THR A 8 38.07 -5.08 41.40
C THR A 8 38.08 -4.51 42.83
N PRO A 9 38.77 -3.40 43.18
CA PRO A 9 39.44 -2.40 42.31
C PRO A 9 40.92 -2.12 42.68
N GLU A 10 41.62 -1.28 41.90
CA GLU A 10 42.30 -0.08 42.42
C GLU A 10 42.82 0.87 41.30
N GLN A 11 42.37 2.12 41.40
CA GLN A 11 43.11 3.39 41.28
C GLN A 11 44.03 3.69 40.07
N ALA A 12 43.56 4.62 39.22
CA ALA A 12 44.39 5.55 38.46
C ALA A 12 43.78 6.97 38.59
N PRO A 13 44.58 8.04 38.78
CA PRO A 13 44.05 9.34 39.18
C PRO A 13 43.46 10.15 38.03
N VAL A 14 42.25 10.68 38.23
CA VAL A 14 41.64 11.71 37.39
C VAL A 14 42.35 13.04 37.66
N ARG A 15 42.91 13.67 36.62
CA ARG A 15 43.31 15.08 36.67
C ARG A 15 42.17 15.95 36.14
N GLU A 16 41.37 16.47 37.06
CA GLU A 16 40.48 17.60 36.78
C GLU A 16 41.33 18.86 36.55
N GLY A 17 41.36 19.34 35.31
CA GLY A 17 42.03 20.57 34.91
C GLY A 17 41.01 21.65 34.55
N ALA A 18 40.37 22.25 35.56
CA ALA A 18 39.44 23.36 35.33
C ALA A 18 40.18 24.58 34.75
N TRP A 19 39.89 24.91 33.49
CA TRP A 19 40.36 26.15 32.85
C TRP A 19 39.25 27.21 32.89
N THR A 20 39.31 28.07 33.90
CA THR A 20 38.51 29.31 33.97
C THR A 20 39.33 30.49 33.47
N PRO A 21 38.89 31.20 32.40
CA PRO A 21 39.43 32.52 32.08
C PRO A 21 38.59 33.60 32.77
N SER A 22 38.99 34.00 33.99
CA SER A 22 38.53 35.26 34.57
C SER A 22 39.32 36.42 33.95
N GLY A 23 38.67 37.23 33.12
CA GLY A 23 39.29 38.36 32.43
C GLY A 23 38.27 39.43 32.07
N ASN A 24 38.04 40.37 33.00
CA ASN A 24 37.17 41.52 32.77
C ASN A 24 37.73 42.41 31.66
N LEU A 25 37.02 42.51 30.53
CA LEU A 25 37.09 43.67 29.65
C LEU A 25 35.68 44.21 29.43
N SER A 26 35.42 45.34 30.08
CA SER A 26 34.20 46.13 29.93
C SER A 26 34.20 46.83 28.57
N ALA A 27 33.17 46.61 27.76
CA ALA A 27 32.85 47.43 26.61
C ALA A 27 31.33 47.51 26.45
N SER A 28 30.78 48.73 26.47
CA SER A 28 29.35 49.00 26.51
C SER A 28 28.64 48.65 25.21
N ALA A 29 27.38 48.20 25.31
CA ALA A 29 26.49 48.06 24.18
C ALA A 29 26.03 49.45 23.63
N PRO A 30 25.80 49.55 22.32
CA PRO A 30 24.84 50.50 21.76
C PRO A 30 23.63 49.78 21.14
N SER A 31 22.44 50.29 21.46
CA SER A 31 21.15 49.90 20.86
C SER A 31 20.96 50.56 19.48
N PRO A 32 19.95 50.17 18.67
CA PRO A 32 20.04 50.27 17.20
C PRO A 32 19.72 51.66 16.63
N GLY A 33 20.35 51.97 15.49
CA GLY A 33 20.08 53.16 14.67
C GLY A 33 20.13 52.83 13.18
N VAL A 34 19.08 53.20 12.45
CA VAL A 34 18.93 52.97 11.01
C VAL A 34 19.61 54.09 10.21
N THR A 35 20.48 53.76 9.26
CA THR A 35 20.34 54.16 7.84
C THR A 35 21.41 53.56 6.94
N SER A 36 21.02 53.36 5.69
CA SER A 36 21.85 53.00 4.55
C SER A 36 22.93 54.03 4.21
N GLN A 37 24.17 53.59 4.01
CA GLN A 37 25.08 54.16 3.00
C GLN A 37 26.22 53.19 2.67
N THR A 38 26.39 52.89 1.39
CA THR A 38 27.56 52.16 0.85
C THR A 38 28.79 53.08 0.86
N PRO A 39 29.92 52.67 1.45
CA PRO A 39 31.18 53.37 1.22
C PRO A 39 31.71 53.04 -0.18
N VAL A 40 32.09 54.08 -0.91
CA VAL A 40 32.80 54.00 -2.18
C VAL A 40 34.21 53.42 -1.94
N ALA A 41 34.74 52.70 -2.92
CA ALA A 41 36.09 52.15 -2.84
C ALA A 41 37.14 53.24 -3.10
N ASP A 42 37.87 53.63 -2.07
CA ASP A 42 39.17 54.30 -2.23
C ASP A 42 40.24 53.25 -2.49
N LEU A 43 40.72 53.22 -3.74
CA LEU A 43 41.93 52.53 -4.15
C LEU A 43 43.10 53.49 -3.93
N ASP A 44 43.98 53.21 -2.95
CA ASP A 44 45.44 53.35 -3.08
C ASP A 44 46.16 52.97 -1.78
N CYS A 45 46.64 51.72 -1.70
CA CYS A 45 47.67 51.32 -0.75
C CYS A 45 48.48 50.13 -1.34
N PRO A 46 49.77 50.29 -1.68
CA PRO A 46 50.50 49.32 -2.50
C PRO A 46 51.01 48.06 -1.77
N ASP A 47 50.64 47.84 -0.50
CA ASP A 47 51.09 46.71 0.33
C ASP A 47 49.99 45.70 0.71
N ALA A 48 48.79 45.83 0.14
CA ALA A 48 47.69 44.91 0.41
C ALA A 48 47.94 43.54 -0.25
N ARG A 49 48.59 42.61 0.48
CA ARG A 49 48.61 41.18 0.13
C ARG A 49 47.15 40.73 -0.09
N PRO A 50 46.85 39.96 -1.16
CA PRO A 50 45.48 39.53 -1.43
C PRO A 50 44.93 38.79 -0.21
N ALA A 51 43.84 39.30 0.35
CA ALA A 51 43.23 38.74 1.55
C ALA A 51 42.94 37.26 1.34
N ASP A 52 43.54 36.42 2.19
CA ASP A 52 43.50 34.98 2.01
C ASP A 52 42.05 34.50 2.20
N LEU A 53 41.41 34.11 1.09
CA LEU A 53 39.96 33.85 1.01
C LEU A 53 39.48 32.83 2.05
N TRP A 54 40.37 31.95 2.49
CA TRP A 54 40.13 31.02 3.57
C TRP A 54 39.95 31.72 4.92
N THR A 55 40.88 32.60 5.30
CA THR A 55 40.87 33.34 6.56
C THR A 55 39.62 34.22 6.68
N ASP A 56 39.30 34.92 5.59
CA ASP A 56 38.11 35.76 5.47
C ASP A 56 36.80 34.99 5.58
N TRP A 57 36.73 33.77 5.05
CA TRP A 57 35.57 32.89 5.21
C TRP A 57 35.51 32.28 6.61
N TYR A 58 36.64 31.78 7.13
CA TYR A 58 36.72 31.09 8.41
C TYR A 58 36.22 31.97 9.57
N HIS A 59 36.61 33.25 9.60
CA HIS A 59 36.14 34.20 10.62
C HIS A 59 34.65 34.59 10.49
N ARG A 60 34.01 34.32 9.35
CA ARG A 60 32.56 34.55 9.13
C ARG A 60 31.72 33.28 9.30
N ALA A 61 32.34 32.10 9.27
CA ALA A 61 31.67 30.81 9.43
C ALA A 61 31.21 30.58 10.88
N SER A 62 30.13 29.82 11.07
CA SER A 62 29.65 29.45 12.42
C SER A 62 30.61 28.45 13.09
N PRO A 63 30.61 28.32 14.44
CA PRO A 63 31.51 27.40 15.13
C PRO A 63 31.42 25.94 14.66
N ILE A 64 30.21 25.49 14.28
CA ILE A 64 30.00 24.14 13.72
C ILE A 64 30.63 24.04 12.32
N GLN A 65 30.44 25.05 11.47
CA GLN A 65 31.03 25.08 10.12
C GLN A 65 32.57 25.15 10.17
N GLN A 66 33.14 25.91 11.10
CA GLN A 66 34.58 25.94 11.37
C GLN A 66 35.08 24.53 11.78
N GLN A 67 34.39 23.88 12.72
CA GLN A 67 34.77 22.56 13.22
C GLN A 67 34.64 21.47 12.15
N GLU A 68 33.57 21.47 11.35
CA GLU A 68 33.44 20.58 10.19
C GLU A 68 34.54 20.83 9.16
N ALA A 69 34.85 22.08 8.85
CA ALA A 69 35.86 22.41 7.86
C ALA A 69 37.26 22.00 8.33
N LEU A 70 37.59 22.18 9.62
CA LEU A 70 38.81 21.66 10.23
C LEU A 70 38.86 20.12 10.22
N LEU A 71 37.77 19.43 10.55
CA LEU A 71 37.70 17.97 10.49
C LEU A 71 37.88 17.47 9.05
N ARG A 72 37.27 18.12 8.05
CA ARG A 72 37.47 17.78 6.63
C ARG A 72 38.91 18.06 6.18
N ALA A 73 39.52 19.17 6.59
CA ALA A 73 40.92 19.50 6.29
C ALA A 73 41.90 18.48 6.89
N LEU A 74 41.64 18.01 8.12
CA LEU A 74 42.41 16.94 8.76
C LEU A 74 42.28 15.61 8.00
N HIS A 75 41.07 15.20 7.60
CA HIS A 75 40.84 13.98 6.81
C HIS A 75 41.47 14.06 5.40
N GLN A 76 41.53 15.25 4.79
CA GLN A 76 42.17 15.48 3.50
C GLN A 76 43.68 15.79 3.63
N GLY A 77 44.19 15.86 4.87
CA GLY A 77 45.60 16.07 5.21
C GLY A 77 46.17 17.42 4.74
N ILE A 78 45.38 18.48 4.72
CA ILE A 78 45.87 19.83 4.48
C ILE A 78 46.54 20.32 5.77
N VAL A 79 47.88 20.34 5.78
CA VAL A 79 48.68 20.80 6.93
C VAL A 79 49.06 22.25 6.71
N TYR A 80 48.67 23.14 7.62
CA TYR A 80 49.09 24.54 7.58
C TYR A 80 50.58 24.66 7.94
N ALA A 81 51.27 25.68 7.42
CA ALA A 81 52.71 25.86 7.69
C ALA A 81 53.06 26.01 9.19
N HIS A 82 52.12 26.47 10.02
CA HIS A 82 52.27 26.55 11.49
C HIS A 82 51.85 25.27 12.23
N GLN A 83 51.24 24.30 11.53
CA GLN A 83 50.90 22.96 12.03
C GLN A 83 51.91 21.89 11.60
N LEU A 84 52.86 22.26 10.73
CA LEU A 84 54.17 21.65 10.76
C LEU A 84 54.77 21.95 12.14
N ALA A 85 54.57 21.05 13.09
CA ALA A 85 55.44 20.98 14.25
C ALA A 85 56.89 20.95 13.74
N ASP A 86 57.83 21.54 14.49
CA ASP A 86 59.26 21.23 14.31
C ASP A 86 59.37 19.70 14.27
N LEU A 87 59.68 19.17 13.08
CA LEU A 87 59.60 17.74 12.81
C LEU A 87 60.40 17.04 13.91
N PRO A 88 59.76 16.22 14.78
CA PRO A 88 60.49 15.52 15.83
C PRO A 88 61.63 14.78 15.12
N PRO A 89 62.89 14.98 15.55
CA PRO A 89 64.06 14.63 14.75
C PRO A 89 63.92 13.18 14.32
N SER A 90 63.75 12.99 13.00
CA SER A 90 63.15 11.76 12.49
C SER A 90 63.83 10.55 13.10
N ALA A 91 63.04 9.64 13.66
CA ALA A 91 63.55 8.38 14.18
C ALA A 91 64.10 7.48 13.05
N ALA A 92 63.81 7.81 11.79
CA ALA A 92 64.64 7.35 10.68
C ALA A 92 66.04 7.99 10.84
N PRO A 93 67.11 7.20 11.06
CA PRO A 93 68.45 7.75 11.25
C PRO A 93 68.75 8.71 10.10
N ARG A 94 69.30 9.90 10.39
CA ARG A 94 69.71 10.87 9.36
C ARG A 94 70.57 10.12 8.35
N ARG A 95 69.99 9.74 7.21
CA ARG A 95 70.61 8.76 6.31
C ARG A 95 71.80 9.44 5.65
N SER A 96 72.97 9.21 6.23
CA SER A 96 74.26 9.51 5.62
C SER A 96 74.48 8.71 4.33
N LEU A 97 73.52 7.88 3.92
CA LEU A 97 73.54 7.10 2.67
C LEU A 97 73.96 7.94 1.45
N LEU A 98 73.52 9.19 1.33
CA LEU A 98 73.95 10.06 0.23
C LEU A 98 75.44 10.45 0.33
N SER A 99 75.93 10.82 1.52
CA SER A 99 77.36 11.10 1.73
C SER A 99 78.22 9.83 1.67
N SER A 100 77.73 8.69 2.16
CA SER A 100 78.35 7.37 2.08
C SER A 100 78.44 6.89 0.63
N LEU A 101 77.40 7.06 -0.18
CA LEU A 101 77.42 6.80 -1.63
C LEU A 101 78.45 7.68 -2.35
N LEU A 102 78.45 8.98 -2.11
CA LEU A 102 79.43 9.92 -2.69
C LEU A 102 80.87 9.61 -2.24
N ASN A 103 81.05 9.06 -1.04
CA ASN A 103 82.33 8.58 -0.51
C ASN A 103 82.66 7.12 -0.89
N GLY A 104 81.87 6.47 -1.75
CA GLY A 104 82.11 5.09 -2.23
C GLY A 104 81.82 3.96 -1.23
N GLN A 105 81.18 4.25 -0.11
CA GLN A 105 80.83 3.29 0.95
C GLN A 105 79.55 2.51 0.62
N VAL A 106 79.60 1.67 -0.41
CA VAL A 106 78.44 0.89 -0.93
C VAL A 106 78.30 -0.51 -0.32
N LYS A 107 79.23 -0.97 0.53
CA LYS A 107 79.27 -2.35 1.04
C LYS A 107 78.17 -2.71 2.05
N GLU A 108 77.57 -1.71 2.70
CA GLU A 108 76.54 -1.90 3.74
C GLU A 108 75.11 -1.73 3.19
N LEU A 109 74.96 -1.48 1.88
CA LEU A 109 73.66 -1.33 1.24
C LEU A 109 72.99 -2.71 1.08
N ALA A 110 71.81 -2.88 1.68
CA ALA A 110 71.02 -4.09 1.52
C ALA A 110 70.59 -4.28 0.05
N PRO A 111 70.56 -5.52 -0.47
CA PRO A 111 70.07 -5.79 -1.81
C PRO A 111 68.60 -5.38 -1.93
N LEU A 112 68.30 -4.58 -2.97
CA LEU A 112 66.96 -4.12 -3.28
C LEU A 112 66.20 -5.19 -4.07
N TYR A 113 65.02 -5.56 -3.57
CA TYR A 113 64.10 -6.48 -4.24
C TYR A 113 62.90 -5.68 -4.76
N PRO A 114 62.79 -5.44 -6.08
CA PRO A 114 61.64 -4.74 -6.63
C PRO A 114 60.36 -5.56 -6.39
N PRO A 115 59.24 -4.93 -5.95
CA PRO A 115 57.97 -5.62 -5.86
C PRO A 115 57.46 -5.96 -7.25
N ALA A 116 56.61 -6.98 -7.35
CA ALA A 116 55.78 -7.18 -8.53
C ALA A 116 54.80 -6.00 -8.63
N LEU A 117 54.82 -5.29 -9.76
CA LEU A 117 53.93 -4.15 -10.03
C LEU A 117 52.97 -4.50 -11.16
N GLU A 118 51.72 -4.07 -11.02
CA GLU A 118 50.76 -4.00 -12.11
C GLU A 118 50.93 -2.64 -12.80
N TYR A 119 51.46 -2.63 -14.02
CA TYR A 119 51.75 -1.40 -14.77
C TYR A 119 50.48 -0.86 -15.44
N HIS A 120 50.25 0.44 -15.37
CA HIS A 120 49.14 1.10 -16.09
C HIS A 120 49.42 1.16 -17.58
N ASP A 121 50.66 1.46 -17.93
CA ASP A 121 51.08 1.59 -19.31
C ASP A 121 51.58 0.25 -19.89
N GLY A 122 50.69 -0.42 -20.61
CA GLY A 122 50.93 -1.71 -21.22
C GLY A 122 52.03 -1.75 -22.29
N GLU A 123 52.40 -0.61 -22.89
CA GLU A 123 53.44 -0.56 -23.92
C GLU A 123 54.84 -0.24 -23.36
N LEU A 124 54.99 -0.13 -22.02
CA LEU A 124 56.31 -0.03 -21.41
C LEU A 124 57.15 -1.26 -21.77
N ASP A 125 58.35 -1.03 -22.29
CA ASP A 125 59.29 -2.11 -22.60
C ASP A 125 59.84 -2.76 -21.31
N ARG A 126 60.48 -3.92 -21.43
CA ARG A 126 61.01 -4.66 -20.28
C ARG A 126 62.00 -3.83 -19.45
N THR A 127 62.87 -3.05 -20.08
CA THR A 127 63.88 -2.24 -19.38
C THR A 127 63.24 -1.05 -18.66
N GLN A 128 62.19 -0.45 -19.25
CA GLN A 128 61.39 0.58 -18.60
C GLN A 128 60.62 0.02 -17.40
N ARG A 129 59.99 -1.15 -17.52
CA ARG A 129 59.32 -1.85 -16.39
C ARG A 129 60.29 -2.16 -15.25
N GLU A 130 61.46 -2.72 -15.56
CA GLU A 130 62.52 -2.97 -14.57
C GLU A 130 62.99 -1.67 -13.90
N ALA A 131 63.09 -0.56 -14.64
CA ALA A 131 63.48 0.74 -14.10
C ALA A 131 62.39 1.39 -13.23
N VAL A 132 61.10 1.28 -13.61
CA VAL A 132 59.95 1.67 -12.77
C VAL A 132 59.97 0.89 -11.46
N ALA A 133 60.07 -0.44 -11.53
CA ALA A 133 60.07 -1.30 -10.35
C ALA A 133 61.24 -0.98 -9.40
N ARG A 134 62.42 -0.64 -9.93
CA ARG A 134 63.56 -0.17 -9.13
C ARG A 134 63.30 1.21 -8.50
N ALA A 135 62.80 2.18 -9.25
CA ALA A 135 62.49 3.51 -8.71
C ALA A 135 61.48 3.43 -7.54
N VAL A 136 60.39 2.71 -7.78
CA VAL A 136 59.26 2.52 -6.86
C VAL A 136 59.61 1.66 -5.62
N ALA A 137 60.74 0.96 -5.66
CA ALA A 137 61.30 0.18 -4.55
C ALA A 137 62.48 0.87 -3.83
N THR A 138 63.07 1.92 -4.41
CA THR A 138 64.26 2.56 -3.86
C THR A 138 63.86 3.56 -2.79
N PRO A 139 64.23 3.36 -1.51
CA PRO A 139 63.71 4.17 -0.40
C PRO A 139 64.42 5.51 -0.22
N ASP A 140 65.41 5.83 -1.06
CA ASP A 140 66.29 7.01 -0.91
C ASP A 140 66.51 7.75 -2.24
N VAL A 141 67.42 7.27 -3.10
CA VAL A 141 67.80 7.93 -4.36
C VAL A 141 67.93 6.90 -5.48
N CYS A 142 67.08 7.00 -6.51
CA CYS A 142 67.18 6.21 -7.73
C CYS A 142 67.66 7.08 -8.90
N LEU A 143 68.74 6.65 -9.58
CA LEU A 143 69.25 7.32 -10.78
C LEU A 143 68.89 6.51 -12.03
N ILE A 144 68.07 7.09 -12.91
CA ILE A 144 67.68 6.47 -14.18
C ILE A 144 68.33 7.24 -15.34
N GLN A 145 69.30 6.60 -15.97
CA GLN A 145 69.92 7.10 -17.19
C GLN A 145 69.20 6.55 -18.42
N GLY A 146 68.96 7.41 -19.41
CA GLY A 146 68.41 7.01 -20.70
C GLY A 146 68.92 7.93 -21.82
N PRO A 147 69.29 7.40 -22.99
CA PRO A 147 69.49 8.18 -24.21
C PRO A 147 68.25 9.03 -24.61
N PRO A 148 68.40 10.06 -25.47
CA PRO A 148 67.24 10.76 -26.02
C PRO A 148 66.31 9.79 -26.78
N GLY A 149 64.99 10.06 -26.74
CA GLY A 149 63.97 9.22 -27.38
C GLY A 149 63.52 7.98 -26.60
N THR A 150 64.20 7.59 -25.51
CA THR A 150 63.89 6.35 -24.73
C THR A 150 62.63 6.38 -23.86
N GLY A 151 61.68 7.27 -24.15
CA GLY A 151 60.39 7.30 -23.44
C GLY A 151 60.44 7.77 -21.98
N LYS A 152 61.45 8.55 -21.56
CA LYS A 152 61.59 8.99 -20.15
C LYS A 152 60.30 9.58 -19.54
N SER A 153 59.58 10.44 -20.25
CA SER A 153 58.31 11.01 -19.74
C SER A 153 57.22 9.96 -19.52
N ARG A 154 57.25 8.86 -20.29
CA ARG A 154 56.36 7.70 -20.14
C ARG A 154 56.69 6.92 -18.85
N LEU A 155 57.97 6.62 -18.67
CA LEU A 155 58.49 5.98 -17.45
C LEU A 155 58.21 6.82 -16.20
N LEU A 156 58.43 8.14 -16.25
CA LEU A 156 58.20 9.03 -15.12
C LEU A 156 56.71 9.10 -14.75
N ALA A 157 55.82 9.15 -15.75
CA ALA A 157 54.38 9.09 -15.52
C ALA A 157 53.98 7.79 -14.78
N GLU A 158 54.50 6.64 -15.20
CA GLU A 158 54.26 5.35 -14.51
C GLU A 158 54.78 5.36 -13.06
N VAL A 159 56.01 5.83 -12.80
CA VAL A 159 56.54 5.95 -11.43
C VAL A 159 55.64 6.82 -10.55
N ILE A 160 55.16 7.95 -11.09
CA ILE A 160 54.25 8.85 -10.39
C ILE A 160 52.89 8.19 -10.12
N LEU A 161 52.35 7.42 -11.07
CA LEU A 161 51.10 6.66 -10.89
C LEU A 161 51.23 5.61 -9.78
N GLN A 162 52.31 4.82 -9.79
CA GLN A 162 52.57 3.77 -8.80
C GLN A 162 52.69 4.33 -7.37
N ALA A 163 53.37 5.48 -7.20
CA ALA A 163 53.45 6.17 -5.92
C ALA A 163 52.10 6.79 -5.51
N ALA A 164 51.36 7.41 -6.43
CA ALA A 164 50.06 8.02 -6.14
C ALA A 164 49.02 6.98 -5.69
N GLN A 165 49.02 5.77 -6.28
CA GLN A 165 48.16 4.66 -5.85
C GLN A 165 48.43 4.16 -4.43
N ARG A 166 49.64 4.38 -3.90
CA ARG A 166 50.00 4.08 -2.51
C ARG A 166 49.59 5.18 -1.53
N GLY A 167 48.95 6.26 -2.03
CA GLY A 167 48.61 7.44 -1.24
C GLY A 167 49.80 8.38 -1.00
N GLU A 168 50.92 8.19 -1.69
CA GLU A 168 52.11 9.03 -1.52
C GLU A 168 51.92 10.42 -2.12
N ARG A 169 52.55 11.44 -1.52
CA ARG A 169 52.56 12.83 -2.01
C ARG A 169 53.84 13.09 -2.77
N ILE A 170 53.70 13.57 -4.01
CA ILE A 170 54.78 13.60 -4.98
C ILE A 170 55.06 15.04 -5.40
N LEU A 171 56.29 15.50 -5.16
CA LEU A 171 56.81 16.73 -5.75
C LEU A 171 57.57 16.39 -7.02
N PHE A 172 56.98 16.67 -8.18
CA PHE A 172 57.64 16.50 -9.47
C PHE A 172 58.29 17.81 -9.91
N LEU A 173 59.59 17.77 -10.16
CA LEU A 173 60.40 18.90 -10.63
C LEU A 173 61.02 18.56 -11.99
N ALA A 174 61.06 19.54 -12.89
CA ALA A 174 61.67 19.43 -14.20
C ALA A 174 62.49 20.70 -14.51
N PRO A 175 63.59 20.60 -15.28
CA PRO A 175 64.43 21.75 -15.62
C PRO A 175 63.80 22.68 -16.67
N THR A 176 62.71 22.26 -17.32
CA THR A 176 61.94 23.07 -18.27
C THR A 176 60.45 22.80 -18.12
N THR A 177 59.64 23.83 -18.37
CA THR A 177 58.17 23.78 -18.33
C THR A 177 57.61 22.78 -19.36
N ALA A 178 58.19 22.72 -20.56
CA ALA A 178 57.82 21.72 -21.57
C ALA A 178 58.06 20.26 -21.11
N ALA A 179 59.12 19.99 -20.33
CA ALA A 179 59.35 18.67 -19.77
C ALA A 179 58.32 18.34 -18.68
N LEU A 180 57.97 19.31 -17.83
CA LEU A 180 56.91 19.21 -16.83
C LEU A 180 55.57 18.83 -17.49
N ASP A 181 55.18 19.60 -18.51
CA ASP A 181 53.91 19.45 -19.21
C ASP A 181 53.81 18.10 -19.93
N SER A 182 54.89 17.63 -20.57
CA SER A 182 54.92 16.32 -21.25
C SER A 182 54.60 15.11 -20.36
N VAL A 183 54.79 15.26 -19.04
CA VAL A 183 54.45 14.25 -18.03
C VAL A 183 53.06 14.53 -17.45
N LEU A 184 52.75 15.80 -17.15
CA LEU A 184 51.43 16.20 -16.64
C LEU A 184 50.28 15.88 -17.60
N GLU A 185 50.47 16.03 -18.91
CA GLU A 185 49.46 15.65 -19.91
C GLU A 185 49.11 14.16 -19.82
N ARG A 186 50.11 13.29 -19.61
CA ARG A 186 49.93 11.84 -19.44
C ARG A 186 49.21 11.51 -18.13
N LEU A 187 49.55 12.21 -17.05
CA LEU A 187 48.93 12.02 -15.74
C LEU A 187 47.50 12.56 -15.66
N SER A 188 47.17 13.58 -16.45
CA SER A 188 45.89 14.32 -16.38
C SER A 188 44.62 13.48 -16.59
N GLN A 189 44.76 12.26 -17.15
CA GLN A 189 43.67 11.35 -17.48
C GLN A 189 43.45 10.26 -16.41
N HIS A 190 44.34 10.13 -15.41
CA HIS A 190 44.26 9.05 -14.42
C HIS A 190 43.55 9.51 -13.13
N PRO A 191 42.46 8.83 -12.70
CA PRO A 191 41.67 9.24 -11.54
C PRO A 191 42.40 9.12 -10.19
N ALA A 192 43.48 8.35 -10.13
CA ALA A 192 44.32 8.21 -8.94
C ALA A 192 45.22 9.42 -8.67
N VAL A 193 45.42 10.31 -9.65
CA VAL A 193 46.34 11.45 -9.53
C VAL A 193 45.54 12.75 -9.53
N CYS A 194 45.88 13.62 -8.57
CA CYS A 194 45.24 14.91 -8.37
C CYS A 194 46.23 16.04 -8.68
N PRO A 195 46.75 16.16 -9.92
CA PRO A 195 47.89 17.03 -10.22
C PRO A 195 47.57 18.50 -9.96
N LEU A 196 48.56 19.23 -9.47
CA LEU A 196 48.52 20.68 -9.30
C LEU A 196 49.80 21.26 -9.91
N ARG A 197 49.67 21.98 -11.03
CA ARG A 197 50.80 22.73 -11.60
C ARG A 197 50.93 24.07 -10.88
N CYS A 198 52.04 24.27 -10.18
CA CYS A 198 52.49 25.58 -9.76
C CYS A 198 53.07 26.34 -10.97
N LEU A 199 52.81 27.63 -11.06
CA LEU A 199 53.32 28.51 -12.10
C LEU A 199 54.39 29.43 -11.54
N GLU A 200 55.36 29.82 -12.36
CA GLU A 200 56.28 30.89 -12.01
C GLU A 200 55.59 32.26 -12.17
N ALA A 201 56.11 33.29 -11.51
CA ALA A 201 55.47 34.62 -11.45
C ALA A 201 55.32 35.30 -12.83
N GLU A 202 56.13 34.89 -13.81
CA GLU A 202 56.17 35.43 -15.17
C GLU A 202 55.31 34.59 -16.16
N GLU A 203 54.78 33.43 -15.74
CA GLU A 203 53.99 32.56 -16.61
C GLU A 203 52.52 33.01 -16.73
N ASN A 204 52.10 33.36 -17.95
CA ASN A 204 50.72 33.71 -18.24
C ASN A 204 49.87 32.48 -18.59
N LEU A 205 48.78 32.26 -17.83
CA LEU A 205 47.83 31.16 -18.06
C LEU A 205 47.23 31.14 -19.48
N ALA A 206 47.09 32.30 -20.13
CA ALA A 206 46.54 32.39 -21.48
C ALA A 206 47.42 31.72 -22.55
N ASN A 207 48.72 31.54 -22.27
CA ASN A 207 49.69 30.94 -23.18
C ASN A 207 49.82 29.41 -22.99
N LEU A 208 49.16 28.83 -21.97
CA LEU A 208 49.27 27.41 -21.64
C LEU A 208 48.27 26.57 -22.45
N PRO A 209 48.63 25.32 -22.84
CA PRO A 209 47.68 24.39 -23.44
C PRO A 209 46.44 24.19 -22.54
N PRO A 210 45.20 24.15 -23.08
CA PRO A 210 43.98 24.07 -22.26
C PRO A 210 43.92 22.87 -21.30
N ALA A 211 44.55 21.75 -21.66
CA ALA A 211 44.66 20.57 -20.81
C ALA A 211 45.49 20.87 -19.54
N ILE A 212 46.63 21.53 -19.71
CA ILE A 212 47.55 21.92 -18.64
C ILE A 212 47.02 23.10 -17.83
N ALA A 213 46.43 24.10 -18.48
CA ALA A 213 45.83 25.27 -17.81
C ALA A 213 44.79 24.84 -16.75
N ARG A 214 44.03 23.77 -17.02
CA ARG A 214 43.08 23.17 -16.06
C ARG A 214 43.74 22.54 -14.82
N LEU A 215 45.01 22.17 -14.87
CA LEU A 215 45.75 21.58 -13.75
C LEU A 215 46.39 22.63 -12.82
N THR A 216 46.37 23.91 -13.23
CA THR A 216 46.83 25.04 -12.39
C THR A 216 45.81 25.36 -11.30
N LEU A 217 46.22 26.00 -10.20
CA LEU A 217 45.29 26.40 -9.13
C LEU A 217 44.11 27.25 -9.65
N PRO A 218 44.29 28.30 -10.47
CA PRO A 218 43.16 29.06 -11.01
C PRO A 218 42.27 28.22 -11.95
N GLY A 219 42.85 27.35 -12.78
CA GLY A 219 42.10 26.47 -13.67
C GLY A 219 41.23 25.46 -12.90
N ARG A 220 41.77 24.89 -11.80
CA ARG A 220 41.04 23.98 -10.91
C ARG A 220 39.95 24.69 -10.11
N LEU A 221 40.22 25.88 -9.58
CA LEU A 221 39.21 26.70 -8.90
C LEU A 221 38.07 27.10 -9.85
N ARG A 222 38.40 27.42 -11.10
CA ARG A 222 37.41 27.70 -12.15
C ARG A 222 36.56 26.47 -12.45
N HIS A 223 37.17 25.32 -12.70
CA HIS A 223 36.44 24.06 -12.93
C HIS A 223 35.53 23.70 -11.75
N TYR A 224 36.02 23.86 -10.51
CA TYR A 224 35.22 23.63 -9.30
C TYR A 224 34.00 24.56 -9.24
N ARG A 225 34.17 25.87 -9.50
CA ARG A 225 33.09 26.87 -9.43
C ARG A 225 32.08 26.77 -10.59
N GLU A 226 32.54 26.49 -11.80
CA GLU A 226 31.71 26.49 -13.02
C GLU A 226 31.06 25.13 -13.31
N ILE A 227 31.65 24.01 -12.85
CA ILE A 227 31.21 22.65 -13.20
C ILE A 227 30.92 21.82 -11.95
N THR A 228 31.89 21.63 -11.04
CA THR A 228 31.72 20.70 -9.91
C THR A 228 30.64 21.16 -8.92
N LEU A 229 30.66 22.43 -8.53
CA LEU A 229 29.72 22.99 -7.55
C LEU A 229 28.28 23.06 -8.10
N PRO A 230 28.01 23.57 -9.33
CA PRO A 230 26.66 23.53 -9.89
C PRO A 230 26.13 22.12 -10.10
N ALA A 231 26.98 21.16 -10.49
CA ALA A 231 26.57 19.76 -10.62
C ALA A 231 26.18 19.15 -9.26
N ALA A 232 26.97 19.39 -8.20
CA ALA A 232 26.64 18.94 -6.85
C ALA A 232 25.35 19.59 -6.33
N GLN A 233 25.16 20.90 -6.56
CA GLN A 233 23.93 21.61 -6.22
C GLN A 233 22.71 21.03 -6.96
N ALA A 234 22.83 20.73 -8.25
CA ALA A 234 21.75 20.13 -9.03
C ALA A 234 21.37 18.72 -8.54
N VAL A 235 22.35 17.90 -8.14
CA VAL A 235 22.11 16.56 -7.55
C VAL A 235 21.36 16.69 -6.22
N ARG A 236 21.83 17.57 -5.33
CA ARG A 236 21.16 17.88 -4.06
C ARG A 236 19.74 18.37 -4.29
N ASP A 237 19.55 19.38 -5.13
CA ASP A 237 18.25 20.01 -5.37
C ASP A 237 17.26 19.02 -5.99
N ALA A 238 17.71 18.11 -6.87
CA ALA A 238 16.91 17.01 -7.39
C ALA A 238 16.50 16.00 -6.28
N ALA A 239 17.41 15.61 -5.39
CA ALA A 239 17.11 14.71 -4.28
C ALA A 239 16.09 15.34 -3.29
N PHE A 240 16.26 16.62 -2.96
CA PHE A 240 15.29 17.35 -2.15
C PHE A 240 13.94 17.54 -2.86
N GLN A 241 13.91 17.76 -4.18
CA GLN A 241 12.66 17.80 -4.95
C GLN A 241 11.93 16.45 -4.93
N ALA A 242 12.64 15.34 -5.11
CA ALA A 242 12.08 13.99 -5.02
C ALA A 242 11.49 13.72 -3.62
N LEU A 243 12.24 14.00 -2.55
CA LEU A 243 11.75 13.85 -1.18
C LEU A 243 10.50 14.73 -0.92
N ASN A 244 10.50 15.99 -1.37
CA ASN A 244 9.35 16.88 -1.22
C ASN A 244 8.12 16.42 -2.01
N ALA A 245 8.29 15.77 -3.16
CA ALA A 245 7.17 15.12 -3.87
C ALA A 245 6.58 13.99 -3.01
N ARG A 246 7.42 13.11 -2.43
CA ARG A 246 6.96 12.06 -1.51
C ARG A 246 6.23 12.64 -0.29
N LEU A 247 6.72 13.72 0.31
CA LEU A 247 6.05 14.35 1.45
C LEU A 247 4.66 14.92 1.12
N ARG A 248 4.39 15.31 -0.13
CA ARG A 248 3.04 15.71 -0.58
C ARG A 248 2.10 14.51 -0.70
N GLU A 249 2.60 13.40 -1.25
CA GLU A 249 1.87 12.11 -1.34
C GLU A 249 1.42 11.60 0.05
N GLN A 250 2.18 11.91 1.11
CA GLN A 250 1.87 11.52 2.49
C GLN A 250 0.45 11.94 2.93
N ALA A 251 -0.05 13.08 2.45
CA ALA A 251 -1.36 13.60 2.83
C ALA A 251 -2.53 12.74 2.30
N SER A 252 -2.33 12.00 1.20
CA SER A 252 -3.38 11.19 0.57
C SER A 252 -3.66 9.87 1.30
N TRP A 253 -2.67 9.29 1.99
CA TRP A 253 -2.79 7.96 2.61
C TRP A 253 -3.89 7.85 3.68
N PRO A 254 -4.03 8.77 4.66
CA PRO A 254 -5.12 8.69 5.64
C PRO A 254 -6.52 8.80 5.01
N GLN A 255 -6.64 9.55 3.91
CA GLN A 255 -7.88 9.67 3.16
C GLN A 255 -8.21 8.36 2.42
N LEU A 256 -7.22 7.72 1.79
CA LEU A 256 -7.38 6.42 1.14
C LEU A 256 -7.75 5.31 2.15
N GLU A 257 -7.12 5.27 3.33
CA GLU A 257 -7.47 4.32 4.41
C GLU A 257 -8.93 4.49 4.86
N THR A 258 -9.37 5.74 4.98
CA THR A 258 -10.76 6.09 5.34
C THR A 258 -11.75 5.65 4.26
N LEU A 259 -11.46 5.97 2.98
CA LEU A 259 -12.30 5.63 1.84
C LEU A 259 -12.39 4.11 1.61
N ALA A 260 -11.30 3.37 1.77
CA ALA A 260 -11.30 1.91 1.72
C ALA A 260 -12.20 1.32 2.82
N GLY A 261 -12.09 1.82 4.06
CA GLY A 261 -12.98 1.40 5.15
C GLY A 261 -14.46 1.69 4.90
N GLN A 262 -14.78 2.85 4.32
CA GLN A 262 -16.15 3.17 3.91
C GLN A 262 -16.63 2.25 2.78
N TYR A 263 -15.78 1.96 1.79
CA TYR A 263 -16.11 1.06 0.68
C TYR A 263 -16.37 -0.38 1.15
N GLU A 264 -15.57 -0.92 2.06
CA GLU A 264 -15.77 -2.23 2.68
C GLU A 264 -17.12 -2.30 3.43
N GLN A 265 -17.43 -1.28 4.24
CA GLN A 265 -18.71 -1.18 4.96
C GLN A 265 -19.91 -1.08 4.00
N LEU A 266 -19.79 -0.32 2.92
CA LEU A 266 -20.83 -0.21 1.89
C LEU A 266 -20.98 -1.51 1.09
N ALA A 267 -19.90 -2.23 0.80
CA ALA A 267 -19.95 -3.52 0.13
C ALA A 267 -20.63 -4.60 1.00
N GLU A 268 -20.37 -4.61 2.30
CA GLU A 268 -21.07 -5.44 3.28
C GLU A 268 -22.56 -5.06 3.37
N ARG A 269 -22.89 -3.77 3.51
CA ARG A 269 -24.27 -3.27 3.53
C ARG A 269 -25.04 -3.66 2.25
N LEU A 270 -24.42 -3.52 1.08
CA LEU A 270 -25.02 -3.92 -0.21
C LEU A 270 -25.19 -5.43 -0.34
N ARG A 271 -24.30 -6.26 0.23
CA ARG A 271 -24.50 -7.72 0.31
C ARG A 271 -25.73 -8.05 1.16
N ASN A 272 -25.80 -7.51 2.38
CA ASN A 272 -26.92 -7.73 3.29
C ASN A 272 -28.27 -7.26 2.72
N LEU A 273 -28.31 -6.10 2.05
CA LEU A 273 -29.53 -5.62 1.38
C LEU A 273 -29.97 -6.53 0.23
N ARG A 274 -29.03 -7.04 -0.58
CA ARG A 274 -29.32 -7.99 -1.68
C ARG A 274 -29.76 -9.36 -1.19
N GLU A 275 -29.21 -9.83 -0.07
CA GLU A 275 -29.64 -11.07 0.57
C GLU A 275 -31.05 -10.91 1.14
N ARG A 276 -31.32 -9.82 1.87
CA ARG A 276 -32.66 -9.49 2.36
C ARG A 276 -33.67 -9.33 1.22
N GLN A 277 -33.28 -8.76 0.08
CA GLN A 277 -34.13 -8.66 -1.12
C GLN A 277 -34.59 -10.03 -1.63
N LYS A 278 -33.74 -11.07 -1.54
CA LYS A 278 -34.10 -12.45 -1.90
C LYS A 278 -35.03 -13.09 -0.86
N SER A 279 -34.92 -12.71 0.41
CA SER A 279 -35.69 -13.31 1.50
C SER A 279 -37.03 -12.62 1.81
N ILE A 280 -37.40 -11.51 1.17
CA ILE A 280 -38.61 -10.72 1.50
C ILE A 280 -39.86 -11.60 1.53
N VAL A 281 -40.07 -12.42 0.50
CA VAL A 281 -41.28 -13.26 0.37
C VAL A 281 -41.38 -14.22 1.56
N ALA A 282 -40.31 -14.95 1.86
CA ALA A 282 -40.23 -15.85 3.02
C ALA A 282 -40.29 -15.11 4.38
N GLU A 283 -39.85 -13.84 4.45
CA GLU A 283 -40.00 -12.98 5.64
C GLU A 283 -41.48 -12.59 5.86
N VAL A 284 -42.21 -12.24 4.81
CA VAL A 284 -43.64 -11.89 4.84
C VAL A 284 -44.51 -13.11 5.14
N GLU A 285 -44.27 -14.24 4.46
CA GLU A 285 -44.98 -15.51 4.70
C GLU A 285 -44.82 -16.00 6.14
N ARG A 286 -43.60 -15.95 6.68
CA ARG A 286 -43.26 -16.40 8.04
C ARG A 286 -43.88 -15.53 9.14
N LEU A 287 -44.00 -14.22 8.92
CA LEU A 287 -44.69 -13.33 9.87
C LEU A 287 -46.20 -13.58 9.87
N GLY A 288 -46.76 -13.85 8.68
CA GLY A 288 -48.17 -14.15 8.50
C GLY A 288 -49.10 -12.94 8.70
N PRO A 289 -50.37 -13.04 8.27
CA PRO A 289 -51.27 -11.87 8.22
C PRO A 289 -51.55 -11.22 9.58
N ASN A 290 -51.61 -12.02 10.65
CA ASN A 290 -51.97 -11.54 11.99
C ASN A 290 -50.88 -10.61 12.58
N ALA A 291 -49.60 -10.92 12.35
CA ALA A 291 -48.49 -10.06 12.77
C ALA A 291 -48.30 -8.82 11.88
N LEU A 292 -48.71 -8.90 10.61
CA LEU A 292 -48.55 -7.82 9.62
C LEU A 292 -49.67 -6.76 9.69
N PHE A 293 -50.91 -7.19 9.92
CA PHE A 293 -52.09 -6.32 9.81
C PHE A 293 -52.91 -6.21 11.12
N GLY A 294 -52.59 -6.99 12.15
CA GLY A 294 -53.20 -6.91 13.48
C GLY A 294 -54.73 -6.96 13.46
N GLU A 295 -55.37 -6.00 14.11
CA GLU A 295 -56.84 -5.90 14.21
C GLU A 295 -57.55 -5.95 12.85
N ARG A 296 -56.95 -5.38 11.79
CA ARG A 296 -57.55 -5.37 10.44
C ARG A 296 -57.66 -6.78 9.85
N TRP A 297 -56.79 -7.70 10.26
CA TRP A 297 -56.89 -9.12 9.92
C TRP A 297 -57.90 -9.84 10.81
N GLN A 298 -57.84 -9.62 12.12
CA GLN A 298 -58.71 -10.30 13.09
C GLN A 298 -60.21 -10.07 12.83
N VAL A 299 -60.59 -8.86 12.39
CA VAL A 299 -61.98 -8.58 11.99
C VAL A 299 -62.44 -9.45 10.81
N ARG A 300 -61.57 -9.66 9.81
CA ARG A 300 -61.88 -10.54 8.66
C ARG A 300 -61.87 -12.02 9.03
N GLU A 301 -60.96 -12.42 9.91
CA GLU A 301 -60.88 -13.79 10.43
C GLU A 301 -62.13 -14.16 11.21
N ARG A 302 -62.66 -13.25 12.07
CA ARG A 302 -63.96 -13.42 12.73
C ARG A 302 -65.12 -13.50 11.74
N ALA A 303 -65.21 -12.56 10.81
CA ALA A 303 -66.28 -12.54 9.79
C ALA A 303 -66.29 -13.82 8.91
N ARG A 304 -65.11 -14.38 8.59
CA ARG A 304 -65.00 -15.70 7.93
C ARG A 304 -65.54 -16.81 8.82
N THR A 305 -65.16 -16.86 10.10
CA THR A 305 -65.60 -17.90 11.03
C THR A 305 -67.12 -17.86 11.22
N GLU A 306 -67.70 -16.69 11.47
CA GLU A 306 -69.15 -16.48 11.58
C GLU A 306 -69.91 -16.89 10.30
N ALA A 307 -69.36 -16.58 9.12
CA ALA A 307 -69.95 -16.98 7.84
C ALA A 307 -69.88 -18.50 7.59
N LEU A 308 -68.77 -19.15 7.97
CA LEU A 308 -68.63 -20.59 7.88
C LEU A 308 -69.52 -21.33 8.87
N GLU A 309 -69.59 -20.89 10.14
CA GLU A 309 -70.50 -21.47 11.14
C GLU A 309 -71.96 -21.43 10.69
N CYS A 310 -72.38 -20.34 10.04
CA CYS A 310 -73.73 -20.20 9.47
C CYS A 310 -74.01 -21.22 8.34
N VAL A 311 -73.05 -21.44 7.44
CA VAL A 311 -73.19 -22.39 6.31
C VAL A 311 -73.02 -23.84 6.76
N ASP A 312 -72.04 -24.13 7.62
CA ASP A 312 -71.81 -25.45 8.22
C ASP A 312 -73.03 -25.90 9.05
N GLY A 313 -73.69 -24.98 9.76
CA GLY A 313 -74.97 -25.23 10.44
C GLY A 313 -76.12 -25.59 9.48
N GLN A 314 -76.20 -24.93 8.32
CA GLN A 314 -77.19 -25.26 7.27
C GLN A 314 -76.89 -26.62 6.63
N ILE A 315 -75.61 -26.92 6.36
CA ILE A 315 -75.14 -28.21 5.84
C ILE A 315 -75.50 -29.34 6.82
N ALA A 316 -75.23 -29.17 8.12
CA ALA A 316 -75.56 -30.16 9.14
C ALA A 316 -77.08 -30.39 9.27
N GLY A 317 -77.90 -29.33 9.17
CA GLY A 317 -79.36 -29.44 9.13
C GLY A 317 -79.85 -30.25 7.93
N LEU A 318 -79.40 -29.92 6.72
CA LEU A 318 -79.74 -30.65 5.48
C LEU A 318 -79.28 -32.12 5.52
N GLN A 319 -78.11 -32.41 6.11
CA GLN A 319 -77.63 -33.76 6.32
C GLN A 319 -78.53 -34.57 7.28
N ALA A 320 -78.97 -33.99 8.40
CA ALA A 320 -79.89 -34.64 9.33
C ALA A 320 -81.29 -34.89 8.70
N GLU A 321 -81.76 -33.97 7.85
CA GLU A 321 -82.99 -34.18 7.08
C GLU A 321 -82.83 -35.28 6.02
N LEU A 322 -81.69 -35.32 5.32
CA LEU A 322 -81.34 -36.40 4.39
C LEU A 322 -81.25 -37.77 5.08
N GLU A 323 -80.62 -37.87 6.26
CA GLU A 323 -80.62 -39.09 7.07
C GLU A 323 -82.05 -39.50 7.46
N THR A 324 -82.89 -38.53 7.84
CA THR A 324 -84.30 -38.77 8.19
C THR A 324 -85.10 -39.26 6.98
N ILE A 325 -84.87 -38.73 5.78
CA ILE A 325 -85.50 -39.20 4.53
C ILE A 325 -84.93 -40.57 4.12
N ALA A 326 -83.64 -40.81 4.25
CA ALA A 326 -83.02 -42.10 3.99
C ALA A 326 -83.56 -43.20 4.92
N ALA A 327 -83.78 -42.89 6.20
CA ALA A 327 -84.42 -43.80 7.15
C ALA A 327 -85.89 -44.08 6.79
N LYS A 328 -86.64 -43.09 6.27
CA LYS A 328 -88.00 -43.28 5.75
C LYS A 328 -88.00 -44.14 4.47
N GLN A 329 -87.07 -43.91 3.55
CA GLN A 329 -86.87 -44.71 2.35
C GLN A 329 -86.57 -46.18 2.72
N ALA A 330 -85.61 -46.43 3.62
CA ALA A 330 -85.26 -47.77 4.08
C ALA A 330 -86.44 -48.53 4.73
N ARG A 331 -87.33 -47.84 5.45
CA ARG A 331 -88.57 -48.43 5.99
C ARG A 331 -89.55 -48.81 4.88
N LEU A 332 -89.79 -47.92 3.92
CA LEU A 332 -90.66 -48.20 2.77
C LEU A 332 -90.09 -49.30 1.87
N ASP A 333 -88.77 -49.35 1.67
CA ASP A 333 -88.11 -50.43 0.93
C ASP A 333 -88.27 -51.77 1.65
N HIS A 334 -88.27 -51.80 2.99
CA HIS A 334 -88.53 -52.99 3.78
C HIS A 334 -90.01 -53.44 3.71
N GLU A 335 -90.95 -52.51 3.79
CA GLU A 335 -92.39 -52.77 3.58
C GLU A 335 -92.65 -53.28 2.15
N TRP A 336 -92.02 -52.65 1.15
CA TRP A 336 -92.07 -53.08 -0.25
C TRP A 336 -91.48 -54.47 -0.44
N GLN A 337 -90.29 -54.77 0.11
CA GLN A 337 -89.69 -56.10 0.08
C GLN A 337 -90.57 -57.18 0.74
N THR A 338 -91.35 -56.81 1.76
CA THR A 338 -92.29 -57.71 2.44
C THR A 338 -93.53 -58.01 1.56
N ILE A 339 -93.99 -57.03 0.77
CA ILE A 339 -95.17 -57.16 -0.10
C ILE A 339 -94.81 -57.72 -1.49
N ARG A 340 -93.61 -57.43 -1.99
CA ARG A 340 -93.08 -57.87 -3.30
C ARG A 340 -93.27 -59.36 -3.63
N PRO A 341 -92.93 -60.34 -2.77
CA PRO A 341 -93.16 -61.76 -3.08
C PRO A 341 -94.65 -62.13 -3.15
N LEU A 342 -95.54 -61.37 -2.50
CA LEU A 342 -97.00 -61.55 -2.63
C LEU A 342 -97.52 -60.96 -3.95
N ALA A 343 -96.95 -59.84 -4.40
CA ALA A 343 -97.27 -59.20 -5.68
C ALA A 343 -96.79 -60.05 -6.88
N GLU A 344 -95.54 -60.51 -6.86
CA GLU A 344 -94.95 -61.36 -7.90
C GLU A 344 -95.70 -62.71 -8.01
N ALA A 345 -96.10 -63.31 -6.88
CA ALA A 345 -96.93 -64.52 -6.88
C ALA A 345 -98.32 -64.29 -7.52
N ARG A 346 -98.92 -63.11 -7.32
CA ARG A 346 -100.23 -62.74 -7.86
C ARG A 346 -100.19 -62.45 -9.37
N GLN A 347 -99.10 -61.87 -9.89
CA GLN A 347 -98.92 -61.68 -11.33
C GLN A 347 -98.55 -62.98 -12.07
N GLY A 348 -97.78 -63.87 -11.43
CA GLY A 348 -97.30 -65.12 -12.05
C GLY A 348 -98.24 -66.33 -12.03
N TRP A 349 -99.53 -66.17 -11.68
CA TRP A 349 -100.55 -67.25 -11.64
C TRP A 349 -100.15 -68.49 -10.80
N ARG A 350 -99.35 -68.33 -9.74
CA ARG A 350 -98.81 -69.45 -8.93
C ARG A 350 -99.78 -69.92 -7.83
N LEU A 351 -100.88 -70.55 -8.24
CA LEU A 351 -102.05 -70.93 -7.41
C LEU A 351 -101.74 -71.88 -6.21
N TRP A 352 -100.67 -72.67 -6.29
CA TRP A 352 -100.31 -73.70 -5.30
C TRP A 352 -99.33 -73.21 -4.22
N THR A 353 -98.79 -71.99 -4.33
CA THR A 353 -97.92 -71.42 -3.28
C THR A 353 -98.73 -70.79 -2.16
N GLY A 354 -98.44 -71.12 -0.90
CA GLY A 354 -99.12 -70.55 0.29
C GLY A 354 -98.97 -69.02 0.47
N ALA A 355 -98.15 -68.36 -0.37
CA ALA A 355 -98.10 -66.90 -0.52
C ALA A 355 -99.26 -66.35 -1.35
N TRP A 356 -99.71 -67.08 -2.39
CA TRP A 356 -100.80 -66.67 -3.27
C TRP A 356 -102.15 -66.59 -2.53
N TRP A 357 -102.47 -67.60 -1.72
CA TRP A 357 -103.68 -67.60 -0.88
C TRP A 357 -103.69 -66.46 0.14
N ARG A 358 -102.54 -66.12 0.74
CA ARG A 358 -102.39 -64.94 1.61
C ARG A 358 -102.53 -63.61 0.86
N ALA A 359 -102.17 -63.56 -0.42
CA ALA A 359 -102.36 -62.39 -1.28
C ALA A 359 -103.79 -62.27 -1.88
N PHE A 360 -104.58 -63.35 -1.84
CA PHE A 360 -105.99 -63.37 -2.26
C PHE A 360 -106.93 -62.94 -1.14
N LEU A 361 -106.66 -63.36 0.11
CA LEU A 361 -107.44 -62.99 1.30
C LEU A 361 -107.23 -61.54 1.78
N ARG A 362 -106.23 -60.82 1.26
CA ARG A 362 -106.05 -59.37 1.49
C ARG A 362 -106.71 -58.56 0.36
N SER A 363 -107.87 -57.97 0.65
CA SER A 363 -108.45 -56.90 -0.17
C SER A 363 -107.57 -55.63 -0.12
N GLY A 364 -107.50 -54.86 -1.22
CA GLY A 364 -106.75 -53.59 -1.30
C GLY A 364 -105.29 -53.67 -1.75
N LEU A 365 -104.74 -54.87 -2.06
CA LEU A 365 -103.30 -55.04 -2.32
C LEU A 365 -102.76 -54.24 -3.53
N LYS A 366 -103.60 -53.91 -4.53
CA LYS A 366 -103.22 -53.01 -5.64
C LYS A 366 -103.12 -51.54 -5.22
N GLU A 367 -104.04 -51.07 -4.38
CA GLU A 367 -104.03 -49.69 -3.87
C GLU A 367 -102.83 -49.48 -2.95
N GLN A 368 -102.53 -50.46 -2.09
CA GLN A 368 -101.34 -50.45 -1.24
C GLN A 368 -100.03 -50.39 -2.04
N MET A 369 -99.93 -51.09 -3.18
CA MET A 369 -98.75 -50.97 -4.06
C MET A 369 -98.66 -49.58 -4.70
N HIS A 370 -99.77 -49.02 -5.20
CA HIS A 370 -99.77 -47.72 -5.84
C HIS A 370 -99.46 -46.58 -4.87
N ASP A 371 -99.99 -46.65 -3.65
CA ASP A 371 -99.72 -45.73 -2.53
C ASP A 371 -98.23 -45.79 -2.09
N LEU A 372 -97.63 -46.99 -2.03
CA LEU A 372 -96.19 -47.15 -1.79
C LEU A 372 -95.32 -46.62 -2.94
N GLU A 373 -95.72 -46.83 -4.20
CA GLU A 373 -95.02 -46.29 -5.38
C GLU A 373 -95.03 -44.76 -5.41
N ILE A 374 -96.17 -44.13 -5.09
CA ILE A 374 -96.33 -42.67 -4.99
C ILE A 374 -95.45 -42.12 -3.86
N ARG A 375 -95.57 -42.65 -2.62
CA ARG A 375 -94.76 -42.21 -1.48
C ARG A 375 -93.27 -42.41 -1.71
N GLY A 376 -92.89 -43.49 -2.39
CA GLY A 376 -91.51 -43.75 -2.80
C GLY A 376 -91.00 -42.74 -3.83
N ALA A 377 -91.83 -42.32 -4.79
CA ALA A 377 -91.50 -41.29 -5.76
C ALA A 377 -91.39 -39.89 -5.11
N GLU A 378 -92.31 -39.55 -4.21
CA GLU A 378 -92.29 -38.32 -3.42
C GLU A 378 -91.00 -38.21 -2.61
N LEU A 379 -90.66 -39.25 -1.83
CA LEU A 379 -89.44 -39.26 -1.01
C LEU A 379 -88.15 -39.31 -1.84
N ARG A 380 -88.16 -39.89 -3.06
CA ARG A 380 -87.03 -39.75 -3.99
C ARG A 380 -86.88 -38.31 -4.48
N SER A 381 -87.99 -37.64 -4.84
CA SER A 381 -87.95 -36.24 -5.28
C SER A 381 -87.55 -35.27 -4.16
N ALA A 382 -88.00 -35.53 -2.91
CA ALA A 382 -87.64 -34.74 -1.75
C ALA A 382 -86.16 -34.93 -1.39
N ARG A 383 -85.65 -36.17 -1.43
CA ARG A 383 -84.22 -36.45 -1.26
C ARG A 383 -83.38 -35.74 -2.31
N GLN A 384 -83.75 -35.82 -3.59
CA GLN A 384 -82.99 -35.17 -4.66
C GLN A 384 -82.91 -33.65 -4.47
N ARG A 385 -84.01 -32.99 -4.07
CA ARG A 385 -84.01 -31.56 -3.74
C ARG A 385 -83.05 -31.23 -2.59
N LEU A 386 -83.06 -32.01 -1.51
CA LEU A 386 -82.13 -31.82 -0.40
C LEU A 386 -80.67 -32.11 -0.79
N GLU A 387 -80.41 -33.08 -1.68
CA GLU A 387 -79.07 -33.34 -2.22
C GLU A 387 -78.58 -32.16 -3.11
N GLU A 388 -79.46 -31.56 -3.91
CA GLU A 388 -79.19 -30.35 -4.71
C GLU A 388 -78.95 -29.11 -3.81
N GLU A 389 -79.77 -28.92 -2.77
CA GLU A 389 -79.59 -27.83 -1.78
C GLU A 389 -78.31 -28.01 -0.95
N LEU A 390 -77.98 -29.24 -0.54
CA LEU A 390 -76.73 -29.57 0.15
C LEU A 390 -75.51 -29.23 -0.72
N ALA A 391 -75.53 -29.64 -2.00
CA ALA A 391 -74.47 -29.30 -2.94
C ALA A 391 -74.33 -27.78 -3.15
N ALA A 392 -75.46 -27.05 -3.20
CA ALA A 392 -75.44 -25.59 -3.28
C ALA A 392 -74.83 -24.93 -2.02
N GLN A 393 -75.08 -25.45 -0.82
CA GLN A 393 -74.46 -24.94 0.41
C GLN A 393 -72.97 -25.32 0.51
N GLN A 394 -72.59 -26.53 0.11
CA GLN A 394 -71.18 -26.92 0.01
C GLN A 394 -70.40 -26.03 -0.96
N SER A 395 -71.00 -25.66 -2.10
CA SER A 395 -70.43 -24.71 -3.07
C SER A 395 -70.22 -23.31 -2.46
N LYS A 396 -71.21 -22.77 -1.73
CA LYS A 396 -71.05 -21.50 -1.00
C LYS A 396 -69.96 -21.58 0.06
N ARG A 397 -69.83 -22.71 0.76
CA ARG A 397 -68.77 -22.94 1.75
C ARG A 397 -67.38 -22.83 1.10
N THR A 398 -67.18 -23.48 -0.05
CA THR A 398 -65.92 -23.36 -0.82
C THR A 398 -65.70 -21.94 -1.34
N GLU A 399 -66.74 -21.26 -1.83
CA GLU A 399 -66.62 -19.86 -2.30
C GLU A 399 -66.17 -18.90 -1.19
N ILE A 400 -66.63 -19.09 0.05
CA ILE A 400 -66.18 -18.32 1.23
C ILE A 400 -64.69 -18.59 1.53
N GLU A 401 -64.25 -19.84 1.47
CA GLU A 401 -62.84 -20.20 1.73
C GLU A 401 -61.90 -19.71 0.62
N ASP A 402 -62.28 -19.87 -0.66
CA ASP A 402 -61.53 -19.39 -1.82
C ASP A 402 -61.41 -17.86 -1.83
N ARG A 403 -62.52 -17.16 -1.53
CA ARG A 403 -62.50 -15.70 -1.39
C ARG A 403 -61.57 -15.25 -0.27
N TYR A 404 -61.62 -15.90 0.88
CA TYR A 404 -60.73 -15.61 2.00
C TYR A 404 -59.25 -15.88 1.64
N ALA A 405 -58.96 -16.97 0.93
CA ALA A 405 -57.62 -17.28 0.45
C ALA A 405 -57.10 -16.23 -0.56
N ALA A 406 -57.95 -15.79 -1.50
CA ALA A 406 -57.62 -14.73 -2.45
C ALA A 406 -57.38 -13.37 -1.76
N GLU A 407 -58.25 -12.98 -0.82
CA GLU A 407 -58.06 -11.75 -0.03
C GLU A 407 -56.81 -11.82 0.87
N ARG A 408 -56.47 -13.00 1.41
CA ARG A 408 -55.22 -13.25 2.14
C ARG A 408 -54.00 -13.03 1.25
N GLN A 409 -53.97 -13.69 0.08
CA GLN A 409 -52.82 -13.64 -0.81
C GLN A 409 -52.58 -12.21 -1.30
N ARG A 410 -53.65 -11.52 -1.72
CA ARG A 410 -53.59 -10.13 -2.16
C ARG A 410 -52.95 -9.19 -1.13
N LEU A 411 -53.29 -9.32 0.16
CA LEU A 411 -52.69 -8.49 1.22
C LEU A 411 -51.20 -8.79 1.41
N LEU A 412 -50.80 -10.06 1.35
CA LEU A 412 -49.39 -10.47 1.45
C LEU A 412 -48.59 -9.98 0.23
N ASP A 413 -49.18 -9.99 -0.97
CA ASP A 413 -48.57 -9.46 -2.19
C ASP A 413 -48.41 -7.93 -2.10
N GLU A 414 -49.44 -7.20 -1.63
CA GLU A 414 -49.39 -5.74 -1.42
C GLU A 414 -48.27 -5.33 -0.43
N GLU A 415 -48.13 -6.04 0.70
CA GLU A 415 -47.05 -5.80 1.69
C GLU A 415 -45.67 -6.23 1.15
N THR A 416 -45.60 -7.31 0.36
CA THR A 416 -44.34 -7.75 -0.30
C THR A 416 -43.85 -6.70 -1.29
N VAL A 417 -44.75 -6.17 -2.13
CA VAL A 417 -44.44 -5.08 -3.07
C VAL A 417 -43.99 -3.83 -2.33
N ARG A 418 -44.66 -3.48 -1.23
CA ARG A 418 -44.26 -2.33 -0.39
C ARG A 418 -42.83 -2.50 0.14
N ARG A 419 -42.53 -3.58 0.86
CA ARG A 419 -41.20 -3.85 1.44
C ARG A 419 -40.11 -3.92 0.39
N ARG A 420 -40.41 -4.52 -0.76
CA ARG A 420 -39.52 -4.55 -1.92
C ARG A 420 -39.21 -3.13 -2.43
N SER A 421 -40.22 -2.27 -2.56
CA SER A 421 -40.00 -0.87 -2.98
C SER A 421 -39.21 -0.04 -1.96
N GLU A 422 -39.32 -0.35 -0.67
CA GLU A 422 -38.53 0.28 0.40
C GLU A 422 -37.06 -0.17 0.31
N LEU A 423 -36.80 -1.48 0.19
CA LEU A 423 -35.45 -2.04 0.01
C LEU A 423 -34.79 -1.62 -1.31
N GLU A 424 -35.54 -1.48 -2.41
CA GLU A 424 -35.02 -0.98 -3.68
C GLU A 424 -34.57 0.49 -3.58
N LYS A 425 -35.27 1.33 -2.78
CA LYS A 425 -34.84 2.71 -2.48
C LYS A 425 -33.56 2.73 -1.63
N GLU A 426 -33.45 1.87 -0.61
CA GLU A 426 -32.25 1.76 0.22
C GLU A 426 -31.04 1.29 -0.61
N LEU A 427 -31.22 0.28 -1.46
CA LEU A 427 -30.17 -0.26 -2.34
C LEU A 427 -29.72 0.80 -3.35
N ALA A 428 -30.64 1.56 -3.95
CA ALA A 428 -30.32 2.68 -4.83
C ALA A 428 -29.67 3.87 -4.10
N ALA A 429 -29.92 4.06 -2.81
CA ALA A 429 -29.18 5.04 -2.00
C ALA A 429 -27.74 4.58 -1.72
N ALA A 430 -27.56 3.33 -1.27
CA ALA A 430 -26.24 2.75 -0.99
C ALA A 430 -25.35 2.64 -2.24
N MET A 431 -25.92 2.36 -3.42
CA MET A 431 -25.17 2.40 -4.68
C MET A 431 -24.65 3.80 -5.03
N ARG A 432 -25.50 4.84 -4.89
CA ARG A 432 -25.07 6.24 -5.11
C ARG A 432 -24.00 6.70 -4.12
N GLU A 433 -24.02 6.16 -2.89
CA GLU A 433 -22.98 6.37 -1.90
C GLU A 433 -21.67 5.68 -2.30
N GLN A 434 -21.73 4.42 -2.76
CA GLN A 434 -20.58 3.69 -3.30
C GLN A 434 -19.91 4.40 -4.49
N ASP A 435 -20.69 4.96 -5.41
CA ASP A 435 -20.15 5.69 -6.56
C ASP A 435 -19.47 7.01 -6.15
N ARG A 436 -19.96 7.71 -5.13
CA ARG A 436 -19.28 8.89 -4.55
C ARG A 436 -17.94 8.52 -3.92
N VAL A 437 -17.89 7.42 -3.16
CA VAL A 437 -16.64 6.92 -2.54
C VAL A 437 -15.62 6.53 -3.61
N ARG A 438 -16.07 5.90 -4.72
CA ARG A 438 -15.21 5.59 -5.89
C ARG A 438 -14.64 6.83 -6.57
N GLU A 439 -15.42 7.89 -6.70
CA GLU A 439 -14.94 9.13 -7.33
C GLU A 439 -13.94 9.88 -6.42
N GLN A 440 -14.23 9.96 -5.12
CA GLN A 440 -13.29 10.49 -4.13
C GLN A 440 -11.99 9.67 -4.07
N TRP A 441 -12.07 8.35 -4.22
CA TRP A 441 -10.91 7.47 -4.31
C TRP A 441 -10.06 7.76 -5.54
N ARG A 442 -10.66 7.89 -6.74
CA ARG A 442 -9.94 8.28 -7.98
C ARG A 442 -9.21 9.60 -7.81
N SER A 443 -9.88 10.63 -7.26
CA SER A 443 -9.28 11.93 -6.98
C SER A 443 -8.13 11.86 -5.97
N SER A 444 -8.17 10.91 -5.03
CA SER A 444 -7.11 10.71 -4.03
C SER A 444 -5.91 9.94 -4.62
N CYS A 445 -6.18 8.97 -5.51
CA CYS A 445 -5.16 8.21 -6.23
C CYS A 445 -4.42 9.04 -7.29
N ALA A 446 -5.07 10.05 -7.88
CA ALA A 446 -4.44 10.96 -8.85
C ALA A 446 -3.27 11.79 -8.28
N ALA A 447 -3.13 11.83 -6.95
CA ALA A 447 -1.99 12.44 -6.25
C ALA A 447 -0.85 11.45 -5.95
N LEU A 448 -0.99 10.16 -6.33
CA LEU A 448 0.02 9.12 -6.16
C LEU A 448 0.64 8.72 -7.52
N PRO A 449 1.88 8.19 -7.53
CA PRO A 449 2.44 7.55 -8.71
C PRO A 449 1.69 6.25 -9.04
N ASP A 450 1.57 5.92 -10.32
CA ASP A 450 0.87 4.72 -10.82
C ASP A 450 1.30 3.41 -10.12
N GLU A 451 2.60 3.24 -9.86
CA GLU A 451 3.18 2.07 -9.18
C GLU A 451 2.72 1.90 -7.72
N MET A 452 2.23 2.96 -7.08
CA MET A 452 1.81 3.00 -5.67
C MET A 452 0.30 3.07 -5.51
N ILE A 453 -0.48 3.12 -6.59
CA ILE A 453 -1.94 3.09 -6.53
C ILE A 453 -2.39 1.71 -6.02
N PRO A 454 -3.19 1.62 -4.93
CA PRO A 454 -3.65 0.33 -4.43
C PRO A 454 -4.54 -0.38 -5.47
N ALA A 455 -4.22 -1.65 -5.77
CA ALA A 455 -4.93 -2.44 -6.77
C ALA A 455 -6.42 -2.66 -6.46
N GLU A 456 -6.81 -2.58 -5.18
CA GLU A 456 -8.18 -2.72 -4.70
C GLU A 456 -8.53 -1.63 -3.68
N MET A 457 -9.82 -1.31 -3.57
CA MET A 457 -10.37 -0.40 -2.55
C MET A 457 -10.55 -1.13 -1.20
N SER A 458 -9.49 -1.78 -0.70
CA SER A 458 -9.48 -2.49 0.59
C SER A 458 -8.41 -1.94 1.52
N ARG A 459 -8.65 -1.99 2.83
CA ARG A 459 -7.71 -1.53 3.86
C ARG A 459 -6.38 -2.26 3.78
N GLN A 460 -6.41 -3.54 3.43
CA GLN A 460 -5.21 -4.36 3.22
C GLN A 460 -4.39 -3.89 2.01
N ALA A 461 -5.03 -3.59 0.88
CA ALA A 461 -4.34 -3.06 -0.30
C ALA A 461 -3.75 -1.66 -0.05
N VAL A 462 -4.48 -0.77 0.65
CA VAL A 462 -3.96 0.54 1.05
C VAL A 462 -2.76 0.40 1.98
N ALA A 463 -2.83 -0.45 3.00
CA ALA A 463 -1.72 -0.67 3.93
C ALA A 463 -0.48 -1.24 3.23
N ALA A 464 -0.66 -2.14 2.26
CA ALA A 464 0.44 -2.68 1.46
C ALA A 464 1.10 -1.61 0.57
N GLY A 465 0.31 -0.80 -0.13
CA GLY A 465 0.80 0.33 -0.93
C GLY A 465 1.52 1.37 -0.07
N ARG A 466 0.93 1.73 1.07
CA ARG A 466 1.54 2.66 2.04
C ARG A 466 2.89 2.15 2.54
N ALA A 467 3.01 0.87 2.89
CA ALA A 467 4.26 0.28 3.34
C ALA A 467 5.33 0.17 2.23
N ALA A 468 4.94 0.18 0.95
CA ALA A 468 5.88 0.29 -0.18
C ALA A 468 6.34 1.75 -0.37
N TRP A 469 5.40 2.70 -0.31
CA TRP A 469 5.68 4.14 -0.36
C TRP A 469 6.55 4.62 0.81
N GLU A 470 6.33 4.14 2.04
CA GLU A 470 7.14 4.51 3.22
C GLU A 470 8.62 4.11 3.04
N ARG A 471 8.88 2.94 2.44
CA ARG A 471 10.24 2.47 2.06
C ARG A 471 10.88 3.35 0.99
N LEU A 472 10.12 3.74 -0.04
CA LEU A 472 10.63 4.62 -1.09
C LEU A 472 10.94 6.02 -0.54
N ARG A 473 10.07 6.58 0.29
CA ARG A 473 10.30 7.85 1.00
C ARG A 473 11.57 7.79 1.85
N GLU A 474 11.81 6.68 2.56
CA GLU A 474 13.02 6.51 3.35
C GLU A 474 14.30 6.44 2.48
N GLN A 475 14.25 5.77 1.33
CA GLN A 475 15.35 5.79 0.36
C GLN A 475 15.63 7.19 -0.20
N GLU A 476 14.61 7.96 -0.56
CA GLU A 476 14.80 9.36 -1.00
C GLU A 476 15.28 10.27 0.14
N ALA A 477 14.86 10.02 1.38
CA ALA A 477 15.39 10.73 2.55
C ALA A 477 16.88 10.44 2.79
N GLN A 478 17.31 9.18 2.64
CA GLN A 478 18.72 8.80 2.70
C GLN A 478 19.54 9.44 1.56
N ARG A 479 18.99 9.49 0.34
CA ARG A 479 19.63 10.19 -0.80
C ARG A 479 19.77 11.69 -0.55
N ALA A 480 18.72 12.35 -0.06
CA ALA A 480 18.74 13.78 0.25
C ALA A 480 19.64 14.12 1.45
N ALA A 481 19.87 13.18 2.37
CA ALA A 481 20.83 13.34 3.47
C ALA A 481 22.30 13.08 3.06
N ALA A 482 22.52 12.35 1.96
CA ALA A 482 23.85 12.05 1.42
C ALA A 482 24.35 13.08 0.38
N ALA A 483 23.48 13.98 -0.08
CA ALA A 483 23.74 15.00 -1.11
C ALA A 483 23.86 16.42 -0.54
#